data_AF-A0A9E6ATQ7-F1
#
_entry.id   AF-A0A9E6ATQ7-F1
#
_cell.length_a   1.000
_cell.length_b   1.000
_cell.length_c   1.000
_cell.angle_alpha   90.00
_cell.angle_beta   90.00
_cell.angle_gamma   90.00
#
_symmetry.space_group_name_H-M   'P 1'
#
loop_
_entity.id
_entity.type
_entity.pdbx_description
1 polymer ?
#
loop_
_entity_poly.entity_id
_entity_poly.type
_entity_poly.pdbx_seq_one_letter_code
_entity_poly.pdbx_strand_id
1 'polypeptide(L)'
;MRLNRLTLPLLELGVPVVGSSGRIGADGKPFMRTIPDLLGITFENSGIEFVGTFNDLDFEKITGLNPDLIFTRRKEHIEPLSRIAPTLFIDPNNHPIKDGIRIFAEATGRTKAYNRLLRNYKSKLAIA
;
A
#
# COMPACT_ATOMS: atom_id res chain seq x y z
N MET A 1 -5.05 -0.60 17.24
CA MET A 1 -4.01 -0.37 16.20
C MET A 1 -4.70 0.17 14.94
N ARG A 2 -4.14 1.18 14.26
CA ARG A 2 -4.73 1.86 13.08
C ARG A 2 -3.97 1.56 11.79
N LEU A 3 -4.65 1.62 10.65
CA LEU A 3 -4.06 1.33 9.33
C LEU A 3 -3.14 2.48 8.89
N ASN A 4 -1.91 2.62 9.40
CA ASN A 4 -1.04 3.74 8.99
C ASN A 4 -0.25 3.52 7.68
N ARG A 5 -0.56 2.47 6.91
CA ARG A 5 0.19 2.04 5.72
C ARG A 5 -0.75 1.63 4.59
N LEU A 6 -0.40 2.02 3.37
CA LEU A 6 -1.12 1.60 2.16
C LEU A 6 -0.45 0.37 1.53
N THR A 7 0.87 0.38 1.35
CA THR A 7 1.59 -0.66 0.59
C THR A 7 1.57 -2.03 1.27
N LEU A 8 1.92 -2.11 2.56
CA LEU A 8 2.00 -3.38 3.28
C LEU A 8 0.70 -4.22 3.18
N PRO A 9 -0.49 -3.68 3.50
CA PRO A 9 -1.73 -4.46 3.40
C PRO A 9 -2.10 -4.84 1.96
N LEU A 10 -1.75 -4.02 0.96
CA LEU A 10 -1.93 -4.38 -0.45
C LEU A 10 -1.07 -5.61 -0.82
N LEU A 11 0.18 -5.66 -0.34
CA LEU A 11 1.07 -6.81 -0.54
C LEU A 11 0.54 -8.06 0.21
N GLU A 12 0.05 -7.92 1.44
CA GLU A 12 -0.55 -9.02 2.20
C GLU A 12 -1.81 -9.60 1.51
N LEU A 13 -2.58 -8.75 0.81
CA LEU A 13 -3.72 -9.14 -0.02
C LEU A 13 -3.29 -9.76 -1.37
N GLY A 14 -2.00 -9.74 -1.69
CA GLY A 14 -1.42 -10.24 -2.93
C GLY A 14 -1.74 -9.36 -4.15
N VAL A 15 -2.03 -8.07 -3.94
CA VAL A 15 -2.26 -7.11 -5.01
C VAL A 15 -0.96 -6.90 -5.79
N PRO A 16 -0.98 -6.91 -7.14
CA PRO A 16 0.20 -6.65 -7.96
C PRO A 16 0.55 -5.17 -7.93
N VAL A 17 1.25 -4.74 -6.88
CA VAL A 17 1.70 -3.36 -6.74
C VAL A 17 2.82 -3.11 -7.76
N VAL A 18 2.66 -2.10 -8.63
CA VAL A 18 3.68 -1.73 -9.63
C VAL A 18 4.54 -0.54 -9.19
N GLY A 19 4.07 0.26 -8.24
CA GLY A 19 4.79 1.43 -7.73
C GLY A 19 4.45 1.73 -6.28
N SER A 20 5.42 2.25 -5.53
CA SER A 20 5.20 2.66 -4.15
C SER A 20 6.01 3.86 -3.71
N SER A 21 5.40 4.66 -2.85
CA SER A 21 6.14 5.68 -2.10
C SER A 21 6.96 5.03 -0.99
N GLY A 22 8.11 5.62 -0.71
CA GLY A 22 9.07 5.08 0.24
C GLY A 22 9.70 6.14 1.14
N ARG A 23 10.80 5.74 1.76
CA ARG A 23 11.74 6.62 2.44
C ARG A 23 13.12 6.44 1.83
N ILE A 24 13.97 7.45 1.97
CA ILE A 24 15.39 7.35 1.64
C ILE A 24 16.13 6.97 2.93
N GLY A 25 16.93 5.92 2.86
CA GLY A 25 17.80 5.46 3.94
C GLY A 25 19.01 6.37 4.14
N ALA A 26 19.76 6.16 5.22
CA ALA A 26 21.02 6.88 5.44
C ALA A 26 22.08 6.57 4.37
N ASP A 27 21.94 5.44 3.69
CA ASP A 27 22.74 4.99 2.54
C ASP A 27 22.28 5.60 1.21
N GLY A 28 21.27 6.47 1.22
CA GLY A 28 20.70 7.08 0.02
C GLY A 28 19.76 6.18 -0.76
N LYS A 29 19.52 4.94 -0.32
CA LYS A 29 18.67 3.99 -1.06
C LYS A 29 17.20 4.13 -0.66
N PRO A 30 16.26 4.02 -1.62
CA PRO A 30 14.86 4.00 -1.29
C PRO A 30 14.48 2.69 -0.60
N PHE A 31 13.57 2.74 0.37
CA PHE A 31 13.02 1.56 1.01
C PHE A 31 11.57 1.76 1.45
N MET A 32 10.81 0.67 1.45
CA MET A 32 9.45 0.62 1.97
C MET A 32 9.47 0.31 3.46
N ARG A 33 9.53 1.32 4.33
CA ARG A 33 9.62 1.15 5.80
C ARG A 33 8.73 -0.01 6.30
N THR A 34 9.29 -0.94 7.07
CA THR A 34 8.65 -2.14 7.66
C THR A 34 8.44 -3.32 6.69
N ILE A 35 8.37 -3.11 5.37
CA ILE A 35 8.08 -4.19 4.42
C ILE A 35 9.25 -5.17 4.25
N PRO A 36 10.52 -4.73 4.10
CA PRO A 36 11.66 -5.64 4.05
C PRO A 36 11.73 -6.55 5.28
N ASP A 37 11.51 -5.99 6.47
CA ASP A 37 11.61 -6.74 7.74
C ASP A 37 10.51 -7.79 7.90
N LEU A 38 9.30 -7.51 7.42
CA LEU A 38 8.14 -8.39 7.60
C LEU A 38 7.93 -9.39 6.46
N LEU A 39 8.19 -8.97 5.23
CA LEU A 39 7.87 -9.74 4.02
C LEU A 39 9.11 -10.10 3.19
N GLY A 40 10.30 -9.57 3.51
CA GLY A 40 11.51 -9.75 2.70
C GLY A 40 11.45 -9.04 1.33
N ILE A 41 10.45 -8.16 1.12
CA ILE A 41 10.21 -7.46 -0.14
C ILE A 41 10.90 -6.08 -0.10
N THR A 42 11.72 -5.79 -1.10
CA THR A 42 12.41 -4.51 -1.30
C THR A 42 12.11 -3.96 -2.70
N PHE A 43 12.53 -2.73 -3.02
CA PHE A 43 12.37 -2.24 -4.40
C PHE A 43 13.22 -3.05 -5.39
N GLU A 44 14.41 -3.48 -4.97
CA GLU A 44 15.38 -4.22 -5.78
C GLU A 44 14.94 -5.64 -6.16
N ASN A 45 14.08 -6.29 -5.36
CA ASN A 45 13.71 -7.70 -5.55
C ASN A 45 12.24 -7.93 -5.94
N SER A 46 11.45 -6.87 -6.10
CA SER A 46 9.98 -6.99 -6.23
C SER A 46 9.40 -6.52 -7.56
N GLY A 47 10.17 -5.78 -8.37
CA GLY A 47 9.64 -5.09 -9.55
C GLY A 47 8.69 -3.93 -9.21
N ILE A 48 8.58 -3.54 -7.94
CA ILE A 48 7.87 -2.35 -7.50
C ILE A 48 8.80 -1.16 -7.74
N GLU A 49 8.33 -0.17 -8.49
CA GLU A 49 9.11 1.06 -8.71
C GLU A 49 8.99 2.04 -7.53
N PHE A 50 10.10 2.69 -7.21
CA PHE A 50 10.11 3.79 -6.25
C PHE A 50 9.64 5.08 -6.91
N VAL A 51 8.43 5.52 -6.57
CA VAL A 51 7.79 6.71 -7.17
C VAL A 51 7.95 7.98 -6.31
N GLY A 52 8.98 8.03 -5.48
CA GLY A 52 9.29 9.18 -4.64
C GLY A 52 8.91 9.00 -3.17
N THR A 53 9.20 10.04 -2.38
CA THR A 53 8.92 10.04 -0.94
C THR A 53 7.49 10.45 -0.68
N PHE A 54 7.02 10.27 0.55
CA PHE A 54 5.67 10.70 0.91
C PHE A 54 5.38 12.19 0.68
N ASN A 55 6.39 13.06 0.73
CA ASN A 55 6.26 14.51 0.54
C ASN A 55 6.54 14.96 -0.90
N ASP A 56 7.16 14.10 -1.70
CA ASP A 56 7.71 14.46 -3.00
C ASP A 56 7.55 13.24 -3.93
N LEU A 57 6.34 13.14 -4.50
CA LEU A 57 5.98 12.08 -5.43
C LEU A 57 6.37 12.47 -6.84
N ASP A 58 6.89 11.50 -7.57
CA ASP A 58 7.26 11.63 -8.97
C ASP A 58 6.06 11.25 -9.85
N PHE A 59 5.23 12.22 -10.19
CA PHE A 59 4.00 12.00 -10.98
C PHE A 59 4.29 11.50 -12.40
N GLU A 60 5.43 11.87 -12.99
CA GLU A 60 5.85 11.38 -14.30
C GLU A 60 6.15 9.88 -14.25
N LYS A 61 6.90 9.43 -13.23
CA LYS A 61 7.10 7.99 -13.00
C LYS A 61 5.80 7.25 -12.75
N ILE A 62 4.90 7.82 -11.93
CA ILE A 62 3.59 7.20 -11.68
C ILE A 62 2.81 7.05 -12.99
N THR A 63 2.88 8.05 -13.87
CA THR A 63 2.25 7.99 -15.20
C THR A 63 2.88 6.90 -16.08
N GLY A 64 4.21 6.82 -16.11
CA GLY A 64 4.94 5.81 -16.89
C GLY A 64 4.67 4.37 -16.48
N LEU A 65 4.23 4.14 -15.25
CA LEU A 65 3.81 2.81 -14.76
C LEU A 65 2.45 2.35 -15.29
N ASN A 66 1.66 3.26 -15.87
CA ASN A 66 0.31 2.99 -16.36
C ASN A 66 -0.59 2.22 -15.34
N PRO A 67 -0.77 2.75 -14.11
CA PRO A 67 -1.58 2.07 -13.10
C PRO A 67 -3.07 2.04 -13.48
N ASP A 68 -3.77 0.99 -13.06
CA ASP A 68 -5.23 0.87 -13.20
C ASP A 68 -6.00 1.38 -11.97
N LEU A 69 -5.33 1.51 -10.83
CA LEU A 69 -5.87 2.03 -9.59
C LEU A 69 -4.75 2.64 -8.73
N ILE A 70 -5.00 3.82 -8.17
CA ILE A 70 -4.07 4.53 -7.28
C ILE A 70 -4.68 4.69 -5.89
N PHE A 71 -3.89 4.41 -4.86
CA PHE A 71 -4.27 4.68 -3.46
C PHE A 71 -3.45 5.85 -2.91
N THR A 72 -4.13 6.85 -2.35
CA THR A 72 -3.48 7.97 -1.67
C THR A 72 -4.05 8.18 -0.27
N ARG A 73 -3.20 8.71 0.62
CA ARG A 73 -3.57 9.18 1.97
C ARG A 73 -3.54 10.70 2.10
N ARG A 74 -3.29 11.40 0.99
CA ARG A 74 -3.10 12.84 0.91
C ARG A 74 -4.20 13.42 0.04
N LYS A 75 -4.96 14.37 0.58
CA LYS A 75 -6.08 14.98 -0.14
C LYS A 75 -5.56 15.85 -1.29
N GLU A 76 -4.45 16.52 -1.07
CA GLU A 76 -3.75 17.35 -2.06
C GLU A 76 -3.28 16.56 -3.29
N HIS A 77 -3.09 15.24 -3.17
CA HIS A 77 -2.71 14.40 -4.31
C HIS A 77 -3.91 13.84 -5.08
N ILE A 78 -5.15 13.97 -4.59
CA ILE A 78 -6.32 13.36 -5.24
C ILE A 78 -6.49 13.89 -6.66
N GLU A 79 -6.52 15.21 -6.82
CA GLU A 79 -6.74 15.84 -8.12
C GLU A 79 -5.65 15.44 -9.15
N PRO A 80 -4.34 15.60 -8.89
CA PRO A 80 -3.32 15.22 -9.87
C PRO A 80 -3.29 13.71 -10.16
N LEU A 81 -3.45 12.84 -9.14
CA LEU A 81 -3.46 11.39 -9.36
C LEU A 81 -4.70 10.92 -10.12
N SER A 82 -5.85 11.58 -9.94
CA SER A 82 -7.09 11.25 -10.67
C SER A 82 -7.00 11.52 -12.16
N ARG A 83 -6.03 12.33 -12.62
CA ARG A 83 -5.73 12.54 -14.04
C ARG A 83 -4.94 11.38 -14.64
N ILE A 84 -4.30 10.54 -13.81
CA ILE A 84 -3.50 9.39 -14.24
C ILE A 84 -4.37 8.13 -14.27
N ALA A 85 -5.07 7.83 -13.17
CA ALA A 85 -5.90 6.63 -13.04
C ALA A 85 -6.96 6.82 -11.94
N PRO A 86 -8.00 5.96 -11.87
CA PRO A 86 -8.93 5.94 -10.74
C PRO A 86 -8.18 6.02 -9.41
N THR A 87 -8.50 7.04 -8.60
CA THR A 87 -7.75 7.33 -7.37
C THR A 87 -8.66 7.21 -6.15
N LEU A 88 -8.27 6.34 -5.22
CA LEU A 88 -8.95 6.17 -3.95
C LEU A 88 -8.17 6.85 -2.83
N PHE A 89 -8.82 7.82 -2.19
CA PHE A 89 -8.34 8.41 -0.95
C PHE A 89 -8.75 7.54 0.23
N ILE A 90 -7.78 7.19 1.09
CA ILE A 90 -8.03 6.51 2.36
C ILE A 90 -7.35 7.30 3.46
N ASP A 91 -8.12 7.67 4.48
CA ASP A 91 -7.54 8.24 5.70
C ASP A 91 -7.11 7.11 6.65
N PRO A 92 -5.81 6.80 6.74
CA PRO A 92 -5.28 5.77 7.62
C PRO A 92 -5.64 5.94 9.10
N ASN A 93 -5.95 7.17 9.53
CA ASN A 93 -6.28 7.48 10.92
C ASN A 93 -7.74 7.21 11.26
N ASN A 94 -8.62 7.05 10.27
CA ASN A 94 -10.07 6.91 10.51
C ASN A 94 -10.55 5.46 10.49
N HIS A 95 -9.69 4.51 10.16
CA HIS A 95 -10.07 3.11 10.02
C HIS A 95 -9.30 2.21 11.00
N PRO A 96 -10.01 1.41 11.82
CA PRO A 96 -9.41 0.24 12.45
C PRO A 96 -8.73 -0.64 11.38
N ILE A 97 -7.63 -1.32 11.73
CA ILE A 97 -6.84 -2.08 10.75
C ILE A 97 -7.69 -3.05 9.92
N LYS A 98 -8.59 -3.81 10.57
CA LYS A 98 -9.43 -4.79 9.88
C LYS A 98 -10.35 -4.15 8.85
N ASP A 99 -10.87 -2.96 9.12
CA ASP A 99 -11.75 -2.22 8.22
C ASP A 99 -10.95 -1.59 7.08
N GLY A 100 -9.78 -1.03 7.39
CA GLY A 100 -8.88 -0.50 6.36
C GLY A 100 -8.43 -1.56 5.35
N ILE A 101 -8.03 -2.74 5.82
CA ILE A 101 -7.65 -3.85 4.92
C ILE A 101 -8.88 -4.33 4.12
N ARG A 102 -10.07 -4.32 4.72
CA ARG A 102 -11.31 -4.68 4.01
C ARG A 102 -11.58 -3.73 2.85
N ILE A 103 -11.42 -2.42 3.03
CA ILE A 103 -11.58 -1.42 1.96
C ILE A 103 -10.63 -1.72 0.79
N PHE A 104 -9.34 -1.99 1.07
CA PHE A 104 -8.40 -2.39 0.02
C PHE A 104 -8.83 -3.67 -0.68
N ALA A 105 -9.30 -4.66 0.07
CA ALA A 105 -9.72 -5.94 -0.48
C ALA A 105 -10.98 -5.80 -1.36
N GLU A 106 -11.92 -4.93 -1.00
CA GLU A 106 -13.09 -4.62 -1.82
C GLU A 106 -12.68 -3.88 -3.09
N ALA A 107 -11.84 -2.83 -2.98
CA ALA A 107 -11.37 -2.03 -4.11
C ALA A 107 -10.53 -2.83 -5.13
N THR A 108 -9.83 -3.88 -4.68
CA THR A 108 -8.93 -4.69 -5.51
C THR A 108 -9.48 -6.08 -5.84
N GLY A 109 -10.72 -6.39 -5.47
CA GLY A 109 -11.32 -7.72 -5.66
C GLY A 109 -10.66 -8.84 -4.84
N ARG A 110 -9.89 -8.50 -3.79
CA ARG A 110 -9.14 -9.45 -2.93
C ARG A 110 -9.86 -9.84 -1.64
N THR A 111 -11.19 -9.78 -1.60
CA THR A 111 -11.99 -10.15 -0.42
C THR A 111 -11.75 -11.58 0.09
N LYS A 112 -11.48 -12.54 -0.82
CA LYS A 112 -11.08 -13.91 -0.44
C LYS A 112 -9.76 -13.94 0.34
N ALA A 113 -8.76 -13.15 -0.08
CA ALA A 113 -7.47 -13.04 0.61
C ALA A 113 -7.65 -12.39 1.99
N TYR A 114 -8.44 -11.31 2.06
CA TYR A 114 -8.81 -10.68 3.33
C TYR A 114 -9.44 -11.66 4.31
N ASN A 115 -10.42 -12.46 3.86
CA ASN A 115 -11.09 -13.45 4.71
C ASN A 115 -10.12 -14.51 5.24
N ARG A 116 -9.12 -14.90 4.45
CA ARG A 116 -8.05 -15.80 4.91
C ARG A 116 -7.19 -15.15 5.99
N LEU A 117 -6.74 -13.91 5.79
CA LEU A 117 -5.98 -13.16 6.79
C LEU A 117 -6.76 -12.99 8.09
N LEU A 118 -8.05 -12.65 7.99
CA LEU A 118 -8.93 -12.48 9.14
C LEU A 118 -9.13 -13.78 9.92
N ARG A 119 -9.30 -14.92 9.23
CA ARG A 119 -9.36 -16.23 9.90
C ARG A 119 -8.07 -16.55 10.63
N ASN A 120 -6.92 -16.40 9.98
CA ASN A 120 -5.61 -16.65 10.60
C ASN A 120 -5.40 -15.79 11.85
N TYR A 121 -5.77 -14.51 11.78
CA TYR A 121 -5.73 -13.61 12.92
C TYR A 121 -6.64 -14.09 14.07
N LYS A 122 -7.89 -14.46 13.79
CA LYS A 122 -8.84 -14.97 14.81
C LYS A 122 -8.34 -16.26 15.45
N SER A 123 -7.77 -17.18 14.66
CA SER A 123 -7.21 -18.43 15.17
C SER A 123 -6.05 -18.18 16.13
N LYS A 124 -5.17 -17.20 15.85
CA LYS A 124 -4.07 -16.83 16.77
C LYS A 124 -4.56 -16.24 18.08
N LEU A 125 -5.67 -15.49 18.06
CA LEU A 125 -6.28 -14.97 19.29
C LEU A 125 -6.95 -16.06 20.14
N ALA A 126 -7.48 -17.12 19.51
CA ALA A 126 -8.15 -18.21 20.22
C ALA A 126 -7.17 -19.16 20.93
N ILE A 127 -5.87 -19.05 20.63
CA ILE A 127 -4.78 -19.84 21.25
C ILE A 127 -4.09 -19.03 22.36
N ALA A 128 -4.42 -17.73 22.50
CA ALA A 128 -3.79 -16.80 23.44
C ALA A 128 -4.61 -16.61 24.72
#